data_AF-A0A3D6EEA7-F1
#
_entry.id   AF-A0A3D6EEA7-F1
#
_cell.length_a   1.000
_cell.length_b   1.000
_cell.length_c   1.000
_cell.angle_alpha   90.00
_cell.angle_beta   90.00
_cell.angle_gamma   90.00
#
_symmetry.space_group_name_H-M   'P 1'
#
loop_
_entity.id
_entity.type
_entity.pdbx_description
1 polymer ?
#
loop_
_entity_poly.entity_id
_entity_poly.type
_entity_poly.pdbx_seq_one_letter_code
_entity_poly.pdbx_strand_id
1 'polypeptide(L)'
;MKKNFYFFAASLFIAFCGACSQDDGEVYNLDGRVYFYEQKKQGNDYVAVTSKSYSFALQNSALMEDTLRIKVRLMGYVVDYDRTFSADIVSDGTTAVEGTHYKLLPGVLKAGTYESYLPVILYRTADTKDHTVSLNLRLSADAELPAGVDDRVDFSLEWGDILTKPDNWPYYFGVYNVNKYRFAIDVLGLYDWPQAGRETAGKEEGVYTISELQRFCTQLNDAYAQYRAQYGPIYNDDNAEVKTEIYFAPDK
;
A
#
# COMPACT_ATOMS: atom_id res chain seq x y z
N MET A 1 -12.70 21.80 -99.59
CA MET A 1 -13.64 22.78 -99.00
C MET A 1 -13.53 22.72 -97.49
N LYS A 2 -13.55 23.90 -96.84
CA LYS A 2 -13.65 24.17 -95.39
C LYS A 2 -14.74 23.27 -94.75
N LYS A 3 -14.70 22.82 -93.49
CA LYS A 3 -14.52 23.55 -92.22
C LYS A 3 -14.50 22.55 -91.04
N ASN A 4 -13.71 22.90 -90.02
CA ASN A 4 -13.57 22.40 -88.64
C ASN A 4 -14.81 21.78 -87.96
N PHE A 5 -14.59 20.83 -87.05
CA PHE A 5 -14.91 21.04 -85.62
C PHE A 5 -14.16 20.04 -84.72
N TYR A 6 -13.51 20.58 -83.68
CA TYR A 6 -12.81 19.87 -82.62
C TYR A 6 -13.79 19.09 -81.74
N PHE A 7 -13.41 17.92 -81.21
CA PHE A 7 -13.71 17.40 -79.86
C PHE A 7 -13.50 15.89 -79.84
N PHE A 8 -12.37 15.41 -79.30
CA PHE A 8 -12.26 14.21 -78.42
C PHE A 8 -10.77 13.87 -78.21
N ALA A 9 -10.05 14.75 -77.54
CA ALA A 9 -8.68 14.49 -77.11
C ALA A 9 -8.53 14.98 -75.66
N ALA A 10 -9.22 14.30 -74.73
CA ALA A 10 -8.99 14.39 -73.29
C ALA A 10 -9.98 13.45 -72.56
N SER A 11 -9.67 12.16 -72.44
CA SER A 11 -10.46 11.26 -71.59
C SER A 11 -9.68 10.02 -71.13
N LEU A 12 -8.36 10.13 -70.90
CA LEU A 12 -7.55 9.00 -70.42
C LEU A 12 -6.66 9.33 -69.22
N PHE A 13 -6.98 10.35 -68.42
CA PHE A 13 -6.16 10.63 -67.25
C PHE A 13 -6.92 11.47 -66.21
N ILE A 14 -7.89 10.87 -65.51
CA ILE A 14 -8.36 11.26 -64.16
C ILE A 14 -9.21 10.08 -63.69
N ALA A 15 -8.57 9.11 -63.04
CA ALA A 15 -9.27 8.07 -62.27
C ALA A 15 -8.30 7.43 -61.26
N PHE A 16 -7.53 8.24 -60.52
CA PHE A 16 -6.68 7.72 -59.44
C PHE A 16 -6.46 8.72 -58.30
N CYS A 17 -7.48 9.49 -57.95
CA CYS A 17 -7.49 10.28 -56.72
C CYS A 17 -8.82 10.08 -55.98
N GLY A 18 -9.14 8.82 -55.67
CA GLY A 18 -9.91 8.55 -54.45
C GLY A 18 -8.98 8.84 -53.29
N ALA A 19 -8.81 10.13 -52.96
CA ALA A 19 -8.26 10.52 -51.68
C ALA A 19 -9.19 9.90 -50.65
N CYS A 20 -8.70 8.86 -49.98
CA CYS A 20 -9.18 8.53 -48.66
C CYS A 20 -8.99 9.84 -47.89
N SER A 21 -10.07 10.60 -47.67
CA SER A 21 -10.08 11.52 -46.55
C SER A 21 -9.85 10.60 -45.37
N GLN A 22 -8.59 10.53 -44.94
CA GLN A 22 -8.26 10.03 -43.64
C GLN A 22 -9.05 10.97 -42.75
N ASP A 23 -10.21 10.47 -42.33
CA ASP A 23 -10.95 11.03 -41.23
C ASP A 23 -9.89 11.07 -40.14
N ASP A 24 -9.38 12.26 -39.86
CA ASP A 24 -8.50 12.53 -38.73
C ASP A 24 -9.40 12.30 -37.54
N GLY A 25 -9.66 11.01 -37.26
CA GLY A 25 -10.69 10.55 -36.35
C GLY A 25 -10.47 11.33 -35.09
N GLU A 26 -11.50 12.10 -34.72
CA GLU A 26 -11.43 13.11 -33.66
C GLU A 26 -10.46 12.62 -32.62
N VAL A 27 -9.28 13.25 -32.52
CA VAL A 27 -8.30 12.90 -31.50
C VAL A 27 -9.07 13.03 -30.22
N TYR A 28 -9.50 11.90 -29.66
CA TYR A 28 -10.37 11.86 -28.52
C TYR A 28 -9.53 12.48 -27.41
N ASN A 29 -9.74 13.79 -27.19
CA ASN A 29 -8.98 14.55 -26.24
C ASN A 29 -9.56 14.14 -24.90
N LEU A 30 -9.09 13.01 -24.39
CA LEU A 30 -9.38 12.56 -23.06
C LEU A 30 -8.65 13.53 -22.15
N ASP A 31 -9.39 14.56 -21.71
CA ASP A 31 -8.99 15.37 -20.56
C ASP A 31 -8.49 14.43 -19.47
N GLY A 32 -7.30 14.73 -18.94
CA GLY A 32 -6.59 13.83 -18.05
C GLY A 32 -7.42 13.48 -16.82
N ARG A 33 -7.66 12.19 -16.57
CA ARG A 33 -8.41 11.71 -15.41
C ARG A 33 -7.54 10.88 -14.48
N VAL A 34 -7.76 10.97 -13.18
CA VAL A 34 -7.07 10.12 -12.20
C VAL A 34 -8.00 9.08 -11.59
N TYR A 35 -7.46 7.90 -11.35
CA TYR A 35 -8.15 6.79 -10.69
C TYR A 35 -7.16 6.00 -9.83
N PHE A 36 -7.66 5.33 -8.77
CA PHE A 36 -6.85 4.45 -7.94
C PHE A 36 -6.41 3.22 -8.75
N TYR A 37 -5.14 2.85 -8.61
CA TYR A 37 -4.53 1.76 -9.35
C TYR A 37 -3.72 0.85 -8.44
N GLU A 38 -4.39 0.30 -7.45
CA GLU A 38 -3.87 -0.80 -6.66
C GLU A 38 -4.34 -2.12 -7.27
N GLN A 39 -3.44 -3.09 -7.41
CA GLN A 39 -3.75 -4.37 -8.01
C GLN A 39 -3.06 -5.50 -7.25
N LYS A 40 -3.73 -6.65 -7.18
CA LYS A 40 -3.15 -7.90 -6.69
C LYS A 40 -3.26 -8.98 -7.76
N LYS A 41 -2.26 -9.83 -7.84
CA LYS A 41 -2.29 -11.00 -8.70
C LYS A 41 -3.26 -12.03 -8.11
N GLN A 42 -4.20 -12.50 -8.93
CA GLN A 42 -5.12 -13.57 -8.60
C GLN A 42 -5.07 -14.61 -9.71
N GLY A 43 -4.31 -15.70 -9.48
CA GLY A 43 -4.00 -16.67 -10.53
C GLY A 43 -3.15 -16.02 -11.63
N ASN A 44 -3.64 -16.04 -12.86
CA ASN A 44 -2.99 -15.40 -14.02
C ASN A 44 -3.45 -13.95 -14.25
N ASP A 45 -4.46 -13.48 -13.51
CA ASP A 45 -5.07 -12.17 -13.71
C ASP A 45 -4.65 -11.17 -12.62
N TYR A 46 -4.92 -9.89 -12.88
CA TYR A 46 -4.79 -8.82 -11.90
C TYR A 46 -6.18 -8.27 -11.58
N VAL A 47 -6.51 -8.24 -10.29
CA VAL A 47 -7.75 -7.64 -9.80
C VAL A 47 -7.46 -6.32 -9.11
N ALA A 48 -8.36 -5.35 -9.32
CA ALA A 48 -8.30 -4.08 -8.62
C ALA A 48 -8.43 -4.31 -7.12
N VAL A 49 -7.65 -3.56 -6.35
CA VAL A 49 -7.71 -3.49 -4.90
C VAL A 49 -8.28 -2.13 -4.57
N THR A 50 -9.46 -2.10 -3.96
CA THR A 50 -10.13 -0.87 -3.52
C THR A 50 -10.06 -0.70 -2.00
N SER A 51 -9.36 -1.60 -1.30
CA SER A 51 -9.14 -1.50 0.13
C SER A 51 -7.78 -2.02 0.58
N LYS A 52 -7.22 -1.42 1.62
CA LYS A 52 -5.99 -1.89 2.29
C LYS A 52 -6.14 -1.82 3.80
N SER A 53 -5.57 -2.81 4.48
CA SER A 53 -5.38 -2.79 5.92
C SER A 53 -3.93 -2.52 6.29
N TYR A 54 -3.70 -1.85 7.41
CA TYR A 54 -2.38 -1.58 7.98
C TYR A 54 -2.39 -1.87 9.49
N SER A 55 -1.31 -2.43 10.00
CA SER A 55 -1.20 -2.76 11.43
C SER A 55 0.07 -2.16 12.02
N PHE A 56 -0.08 -1.14 12.87
CA PHE A 56 0.99 -0.62 13.71
C PHE A 56 1.49 -1.66 14.72
N ALA A 57 0.68 -2.69 15.01
CA ALA A 57 1.08 -3.75 15.93
C ALA A 57 2.30 -4.51 15.43
N LEU A 58 2.43 -4.65 14.10
CA LEU A 58 3.53 -5.35 13.45
C LEU A 58 4.74 -4.43 13.18
N GLN A 59 4.68 -3.17 13.61
CA GLN A 59 5.76 -2.20 13.50
C GLN A 59 6.43 -1.97 14.85
N ASN A 60 7.65 -1.43 14.80
CA ASN A 60 8.37 -0.98 15.99
C ASN A 60 7.50 -0.01 16.81
N SER A 61 7.49 -0.19 18.13
CA SER A 61 6.67 0.59 19.07
C SER A 61 6.98 2.09 19.04
N ALA A 62 8.19 2.50 18.65
CA ALA A 62 8.57 3.90 18.50
C ALA A 62 8.01 4.55 17.22
N LEU A 63 7.51 3.76 16.26
CA LEU A 63 6.86 4.30 15.07
C LEU A 63 5.45 4.76 15.41
N MET A 64 5.29 6.07 15.56
CA MET A 64 4.02 6.71 15.94
C MET A 64 3.22 7.22 14.75
N GLU A 65 3.83 7.34 13.58
CA GLU A 65 3.17 7.72 12.33
C GLU A 65 3.81 7.00 11.14
N ASP A 66 3.02 6.73 10.10
CA ASP A 66 3.52 6.21 8.82
C ASP A 66 2.70 6.77 7.65
N THR A 67 3.29 6.84 6.46
CA THR A 67 2.63 7.36 5.26
C THR A 67 2.28 6.24 4.29
N LEU A 68 0.99 5.92 4.20
CA LEU A 68 0.47 5.07 3.13
C LEU A 68 0.39 5.85 1.82
N ARG A 69 0.92 5.25 0.76
CA ARG A 69 0.91 5.80 -0.60
C ARG A 69 -0.04 4.99 -1.46
N ILE A 70 -1.27 5.46 -1.61
CA ILE A 70 -2.28 4.78 -2.45
C ILE A 70 -1.95 5.07 -3.90
N LYS A 71 -1.63 4.04 -4.68
CA LYS A 71 -1.24 4.21 -6.08
C LYS A 71 -2.40 4.78 -6.91
N VAL A 72 -2.10 5.75 -7.76
CA VAL A 72 -3.04 6.29 -8.76
C VAL A 72 -2.42 6.23 -10.15
N ARG A 73 -3.29 6.24 -11.17
CA ARG A 73 -2.90 6.39 -12.57
C ARG A 73 -3.68 7.46 -13.27
N LEU A 74 -3.03 8.04 -14.28
CA LEU A 74 -3.63 8.91 -15.26
C LEU A 74 -4.25 8.08 -16.39
N MET A 75 -5.45 8.46 -16.79
CA MET A 75 -6.08 8.15 -18.06
C MET A 75 -6.03 9.42 -18.94
N GLY A 76 -5.51 9.31 -20.15
CA GLY A 76 -5.29 10.45 -21.05
C GLY A 76 -3.80 10.79 -21.20
N TYR A 77 -3.51 12.00 -21.70
CA TYR A 77 -2.16 12.41 -22.04
C TYR A 77 -1.39 13.02 -20.87
N VAL A 78 -0.10 12.70 -20.80
CA VAL A 78 0.84 13.39 -19.91
C VAL A 78 1.08 14.81 -20.40
N VAL A 79 1.41 15.72 -19.48
CA VAL A 79 1.73 17.13 -19.77
C VAL A 79 3.13 17.46 -19.23
N ASP A 80 3.69 18.59 -19.63
CA ASP A 80 5.06 19.03 -19.30
C ASP A 80 5.18 19.82 -17.99
N TYR A 81 4.12 19.84 -17.18
CA TYR A 81 4.09 20.46 -15.85
C TYR A 81 3.41 19.56 -14.81
N ASP A 82 3.64 19.84 -13.53
CA ASP A 82 3.06 19.08 -12.42
C ASP A 82 1.57 19.41 -12.25
N ARG A 83 0.74 18.39 -12.05
CA ARG A 83 -0.70 18.53 -11.75
C ARG A 83 -1.03 17.94 -10.39
N THR A 84 -1.86 18.62 -9.62
CA THR A 84 -2.29 18.17 -8.29
C THR A 84 -3.65 17.47 -8.36
N PHE A 85 -3.89 16.55 -7.43
CA PHE A 85 -5.21 15.93 -7.23
C PHE A 85 -5.42 15.63 -5.74
N SER A 86 -6.68 15.48 -5.34
CA SER A 86 -7.07 15.20 -3.95
C SER A 86 -8.15 14.13 -3.88
N ALA A 87 -8.57 13.80 -2.67
CA ALA A 87 -9.75 12.98 -2.40
C ALA A 87 -10.61 13.65 -1.33
N ASP A 88 -11.91 13.43 -1.45
CA ASP A 88 -12.91 13.78 -0.45
C ASP A 88 -13.14 12.61 0.50
N ILE A 89 -13.53 12.92 1.73
CA ILE A 89 -13.86 11.91 2.74
C ILE A 89 -15.30 11.46 2.53
N VAL A 90 -15.50 10.16 2.37
CA VAL A 90 -16.83 9.55 2.35
C VAL A 90 -17.23 9.27 3.80
N SER A 91 -18.21 10.03 4.31
CA SER A 91 -18.63 9.92 5.71
C SER A 91 -19.20 8.54 6.06
N ASP A 92 -19.85 7.88 5.10
CA ASP A 92 -20.40 6.54 5.30
C ASP A 92 -19.26 5.53 5.51
N GLY A 93 -19.32 4.78 6.61
CA GLY A 93 -18.31 3.81 7.00
C GLY A 93 -16.93 4.38 7.41
N THR A 94 -16.75 5.70 7.48
CA THR A 94 -15.52 6.32 8.02
C THR A 94 -15.66 6.53 9.53
N THR A 95 -14.78 5.89 10.30
CA THR A 95 -14.65 6.10 11.76
C THR A 95 -13.40 6.89 12.13
N ALA A 96 -12.44 7.01 11.20
CA ALA A 96 -11.22 7.75 11.39
C ALA A 96 -11.47 9.27 11.45
N VAL A 97 -10.78 9.97 12.37
CA VAL A 97 -10.92 11.41 12.58
C VAL A 97 -9.66 12.10 12.06
N GLU A 98 -9.80 13.06 11.15
CA GLU A 98 -8.67 13.84 10.65
C GLU A 98 -7.99 14.65 11.76
N GLY A 99 -6.66 14.71 11.75
CA GLY A 99 -5.85 15.34 12.80
C GLY A 99 -5.62 14.46 14.03
N THR A 100 -6.47 13.46 14.27
CA THR A 100 -6.30 12.48 15.36
C THR A 100 -5.75 11.15 14.84
N HIS A 101 -6.43 10.55 13.86
CA HIS A 101 -6.07 9.24 13.32
C HIS A 101 -5.28 9.36 12.02
N TYR A 102 -5.49 10.42 11.23
CA TYR A 102 -4.79 10.58 9.95
C TYR A 102 -4.66 12.05 9.52
N LYS A 103 -3.85 12.27 8.49
CA LYS A 103 -3.81 13.49 7.68
C LYS A 103 -3.74 13.13 6.19
N LEU A 104 -4.68 13.65 5.42
CA LEU A 104 -4.68 13.50 3.96
C LEU A 104 -3.85 14.61 3.33
N LEU A 105 -2.94 14.27 2.40
CA LEU A 105 -2.21 15.27 1.62
C LEU A 105 -2.59 15.16 0.14
N PRO A 106 -2.52 16.25 -0.64
CA PRO A 106 -2.72 16.18 -2.08
C PRO A 106 -1.67 15.30 -2.73
N GLY A 107 -2.10 14.56 -3.76
CA GLY A 107 -1.20 13.87 -4.66
C GLY A 107 -0.66 14.82 -5.74
N VAL A 108 0.51 14.49 -6.27
CA VAL A 108 1.15 15.29 -7.34
C VAL A 108 1.54 14.37 -8.48
N LEU A 109 0.88 14.50 -9.62
CA LEU A 109 1.28 13.85 -10.86
C LEU A 109 2.38 14.71 -11.49
N LYS A 110 3.60 14.16 -11.55
CA LYS A 110 4.77 14.89 -12.06
C LYS A 110 4.71 15.05 -13.58
N ALA A 111 5.32 16.13 -14.07
CA ALA A 111 5.49 16.35 -15.51
C ALA A 111 6.00 15.09 -16.22
N GLY A 112 5.36 14.71 -17.33
CA GLY A 112 5.71 13.53 -18.12
C GLY A 112 5.40 12.17 -17.48
N THR A 113 4.75 12.11 -16.31
CA THR A 113 4.40 10.84 -15.66
C THR A 113 2.90 10.53 -15.75
N TYR A 114 2.57 9.25 -15.72
CA TYR A 114 1.20 8.74 -15.70
C TYR A 114 0.87 7.94 -14.43
N GLU A 115 1.84 7.74 -13.52
CA GLU A 115 1.63 7.15 -12.20
C GLU A 115 1.99 8.18 -11.12
N SER A 116 1.25 8.14 -10.02
CA SER A 116 1.53 8.90 -8.80
C SER A 116 0.90 8.18 -7.60
N TYR A 117 0.88 8.86 -6.44
CA TYR A 117 0.30 8.36 -5.21
C TYR A 117 -0.55 9.43 -4.53
N LEU A 118 -1.64 9.00 -3.89
CA LEU A 118 -2.34 9.77 -2.87
C LEU A 118 -1.74 9.42 -1.50
N PRO A 119 -0.94 10.31 -0.89
CA PRO A 119 -0.37 10.09 0.44
C PRO A 119 -1.39 10.31 1.57
N VAL A 120 -1.49 9.33 2.46
CA VAL A 120 -2.26 9.40 3.70
C VAL A 120 -1.32 9.11 4.86
N ILE A 121 -1.09 10.12 5.72
CA ILE A 121 -0.33 9.93 6.95
C ILE A 121 -1.28 9.32 7.97
N LEU A 122 -0.94 8.16 8.50
CA LEU A 122 -1.66 7.49 9.58
C LEU A 122 -0.95 7.75 10.90
N TYR A 123 -1.71 7.95 11.96
CA TYR A 123 -1.22 8.11 13.31
C TYR A 123 -1.57 6.88 14.14
N ARG A 124 -0.61 6.47 14.98
CA ARG A 124 -0.78 5.43 16.00
C ARG A 124 -1.30 6.08 17.27
N THR A 125 -2.57 5.87 17.58
CA THR A 125 -3.23 6.46 18.73
C THR A 125 -3.58 5.41 19.79
N ALA A 126 -3.80 5.84 21.03
CA ALA A 126 -4.03 4.92 22.14
C ALA A 126 -5.26 4.01 21.94
N ASP A 127 -6.31 4.55 21.36
CA ASP A 127 -7.59 3.88 21.09
C ASP A 127 -7.48 2.81 19.99
N THR A 128 -6.53 2.96 19.05
CA THR A 128 -6.27 1.97 18.00
C THR A 128 -5.69 0.65 18.54
N LYS A 129 -5.28 0.59 19.81
CA LYS A 129 -4.88 -0.65 20.49
C LYS A 129 -6.07 -1.55 20.83
N ASP A 130 -7.26 -0.97 20.93
CA ASP A 130 -8.48 -1.68 21.33
C ASP A 130 -9.40 -1.96 20.14
N HIS A 131 -9.36 -1.14 19.09
CA HIS A 131 -10.19 -1.30 17.90
C HIS A 131 -9.52 -0.76 16.63
N THR A 132 -10.00 -1.20 15.46
CA THR A 132 -9.57 -0.64 14.17
C THR A 132 -10.39 0.59 13.80
N VAL A 133 -9.77 1.49 13.05
CA VAL A 133 -10.42 2.67 12.47
C VAL A 133 -10.40 2.59 10.95
N SER A 134 -11.42 3.15 10.31
CA SER A 134 -11.63 3.10 8.86
C SER A 134 -11.71 4.49 8.24
N LEU A 135 -11.14 4.64 7.06
CA LEU A 135 -11.16 5.86 6.24
C LEU A 135 -11.59 5.51 4.82
N ASN A 136 -12.74 6.02 4.39
CA ASN A 136 -13.23 5.89 3.02
C ASN A 136 -12.98 7.19 2.25
N LEU A 137 -12.32 7.06 1.11
CA LEU A 137 -11.89 8.15 0.25
C LEU A 137 -12.57 8.04 -1.11
N ARG A 138 -12.90 9.19 -1.70
CA ARG A 138 -13.31 9.30 -3.09
C ARG A 138 -12.45 10.35 -3.79
N LEU A 139 -11.85 10.04 -4.94
CA LEU A 139 -11.08 11.04 -5.69
C LEU A 139 -11.95 12.25 -6.03
N SER A 140 -11.45 13.44 -5.70
CA SER A 140 -12.13 14.70 -5.99
C SER A 140 -12.03 15.00 -7.47
N ALA A 141 -13.07 15.60 -8.03
CA ALA A 141 -12.98 16.17 -9.36
C ALA A 141 -12.31 17.56 -9.28
N ASP A 142 -11.07 17.67 -9.75
CA ASP A 142 -10.44 18.96 -10.01
C ASP A 142 -10.76 19.39 -11.45
N ALA A 143 -10.76 20.71 -11.71
CA ALA A 143 -10.96 21.27 -13.05
C ALA A 143 -9.87 20.80 -14.04
N GLU A 144 -8.67 20.50 -13.54
CA GLU A 144 -7.54 20.05 -14.36
C GLU A 144 -7.37 18.53 -14.41
N LEU A 145 -7.71 17.84 -13.32
CA LEU A 145 -7.67 16.38 -13.22
C LEU A 145 -9.00 15.87 -12.64
N PRO A 146 -10.06 15.78 -13.46
CA PRO A 146 -11.30 15.18 -13.02
C PRO A 146 -11.09 13.72 -12.58
N ALA A 147 -11.92 13.26 -11.66
CA ALA A 147 -11.95 11.85 -11.29
C ALA A 147 -12.34 10.97 -12.50
N GLY A 148 -11.85 9.73 -12.49
CA GLY A 148 -12.34 8.67 -13.37
C GLY A 148 -13.85 8.45 -13.26
N VAL A 149 -14.43 7.69 -14.20
CA VAL A 149 -15.88 7.38 -14.20
C VAL A 149 -16.14 5.91 -13.82
N ASP A 150 -15.10 5.18 -13.41
CA ASP A 150 -15.17 3.76 -13.08
C ASP A 150 -15.25 3.52 -11.56
N ASP A 151 -15.31 2.24 -11.19
CA ASP A 151 -15.32 1.74 -9.81
C ASP A 151 -13.98 1.94 -9.06
N ARG A 152 -13.06 2.73 -9.63
CA ARG A 152 -11.70 2.96 -9.09
C ARG A 152 -11.49 4.37 -8.59
N VAL A 153 -12.57 5.11 -8.34
CA VAL A 153 -12.51 6.42 -7.67
C VAL A 153 -12.71 6.34 -6.18
N ASP A 154 -13.13 5.19 -5.64
CA ASP A 154 -13.30 4.95 -4.20
C ASP A 154 -12.18 4.06 -3.65
N PHE A 155 -11.73 4.35 -2.43
CA PHE A 155 -10.72 3.55 -1.72
C PHE A 155 -10.94 3.54 -0.21
N SER A 156 -10.82 2.37 0.40
CA SER A 156 -10.94 2.19 1.85
C SER A 156 -9.61 1.85 2.51
N LEU A 157 -9.26 2.56 3.57
CA LEU A 157 -8.15 2.22 4.45
C LEU A 157 -8.69 1.79 5.81
N GLU A 158 -8.12 0.73 6.37
CA GLU A 158 -8.38 0.32 7.76
C GLU A 158 -7.06 0.13 8.49
N TRP A 159 -6.96 0.58 9.74
CA TRP A 159 -5.77 0.34 10.54
C TRP A 159 -6.02 0.21 12.04
N GLY A 160 -5.06 -0.40 12.72
CA GLY A 160 -5.04 -0.54 14.17
C GLY A 160 -3.65 -0.88 14.73
N ASP A 161 -3.54 -0.95 16.06
CA ASP A 161 -2.37 -1.39 16.83
C ASP A 161 -2.72 -2.58 17.74
N ILE A 162 -3.51 -3.52 17.20
CA ILE A 162 -3.97 -4.71 17.92
C ILE A 162 -2.94 -5.82 17.74
N LEU A 163 -2.23 -6.18 18.82
CA LEU A 163 -1.20 -7.20 18.79
C LEU A 163 -1.77 -8.58 19.12
N THR A 164 -1.96 -9.41 18.10
CA THR A 164 -2.43 -10.79 18.24
C THR A 164 -1.26 -11.78 18.25
N LYS A 165 -1.39 -12.86 19.03
CA LYS A 165 -0.38 -13.93 19.05
C LYS A 165 -0.14 -14.46 17.62
N PRO A 166 1.13 -14.61 17.16
CA PRO A 166 1.42 -15.17 15.86
C PRO A 166 1.25 -16.69 15.84
N ASP A 167 1.00 -17.24 14.67
CA ASP A 167 0.84 -18.69 14.49
C ASP A 167 2.15 -19.43 14.77
N ASN A 168 3.28 -18.88 14.32
CA ASN A 168 4.60 -19.51 14.44
C ASN A 168 5.42 -18.93 15.60
N TRP A 169 4.82 -18.75 16.78
CA TRP A 169 5.58 -18.32 17.95
C TRP A 169 6.73 -19.31 18.25
N PRO A 170 8.01 -18.88 18.22
CA PRO A 170 9.12 -19.81 18.34
C PRO A 170 9.18 -20.51 19.69
N TYR A 171 9.31 -21.84 19.67
CA TYR A 171 9.53 -22.64 20.88
C TYR A 171 10.71 -22.11 21.73
N TYR A 172 11.79 -21.67 21.07
CA TYR A 172 12.98 -21.13 21.73
C TYR A 172 12.76 -19.78 22.43
N PHE A 173 11.66 -19.08 22.14
CA PHE A 173 11.29 -17.85 22.84
C PHE A 173 10.54 -18.14 24.15
N GLY A 174 10.23 -19.42 24.40
CA GLY A 174 9.49 -19.88 25.58
C GLY A 174 8.00 -19.64 25.46
N VAL A 175 7.30 -19.66 26.60
CA VAL A 175 5.86 -19.38 26.64
C VAL A 175 5.59 -17.97 26.11
N TYR A 176 4.63 -17.91 25.18
CA TYR A 176 4.16 -16.66 24.59
C TYR A 176 3.68 -15.69 25.65
N ASN A 177 3.99 -14.43 25.44
CA ASN A 177 3.46 -13.31 26.19
C ASN A 177 3.43 -12.06 25.30
N VAL A 178 2.43 -11.20 25.48
CA VAL A 178 2.27 -9.96 24.69
C VAL A 178 3.48 -9.03 24.80
N ASN A 179 4.07 -8.89 26.00
CA ASN A 179 5.23 -8.03 26.24
C ASN A 179 6.51 -8.63 25.62
N LYS A 180 6.69 -9.95 25.67
CA LYS A 180 7.77 -10.63 24.93
C LYS A 180 7.63 -10.43 23.43
N TYR A 181 6.42 -10.57 22.91
CA TYR A 181 6.17 -10.45 21.50
C TYR A 181 6.40 -9.02 20.99
N ARG A 182 5.90 -8.02 21.73
CA ARG A 182 6.18 -6.62 21.44
C ARG A 182 7.67 -6.33 21.44
N PHE A 183 8.40 -6.79 22.46
CA PHE A 183 9.84 -6.62 22.54
C PHE A 183 10.57 -7.31 21.37
N ALA A 184 10.10 -8.49 20.95
CA ALA A 184 10.68 -9.21 19.82
C ALA A 184 10.49 -8.47 18.49
N ILE A 185 9.32 -7.87 18.26
CA ILE A 185 9.08 -7.00 17.10
C ILE A 185 10.01 -5.80 17.12
N ASP A 186 10.13 -5.13 18.26
CA ASP A 186 10.93 -3.91 18.39
C ASP A 186 12.42 -4.15 18.14
N VAL A 187 12.95 -5.28 18.62
CA VAL A 187 14.38 -5.63 18.50
C VAL A 187 14.72 -6.25 17.16
N LEU A 188 13.88 -7.18 16.66
CA LEU A 188 14.21 -7.96 15.45
C LEU A 188 13.64 -7.35 14.18
N GLY A 189 12.61 -6.49 14.28
CA GLY A 189 11.83 -6.06 13.11
C GLY A 189 11.05 -7.21 12.46
N LEU A 190 10.81 -8.29 13.19
CA LEU A 190 10.12 -9.49 12.75
C LEU A 190 8.89 -9.73 13.62
N TYR A 191 7.79 -10.12 12.98
CA TYR A 191 6.50 -10.39 13.65
C TYR A 191 6.01 -11.82 13.46
N ASP A 192 6.60 -12.58 12.53
CA ASP A 192 6.32 -14.01 12.36
C ASP A 192 7.61 -14.78 12.10
N TRP A 193 7.63 -16.05 12.49
CA TRP A 193 8.83 -16.89 12.47
C TRP A 193 8.53 -18.30 11.97
N PRO A 194 8.04 -18.48 10.74
CA PRO A 194 7.80 -19.81 10.18
C PRO A 194 9.12 -20.58 10.14
N GLN A 195 9.08 -21.82 10.64
CA GLN A 195 10.28 -22.64 10.77
C GLN A 195 10.46 -23.54 9.55
N ALA A 196 11.70 -23.67 9.08
CA ALA A 196 12.06 -24.61 8.02
C ALA A 196 11.69 -26.05 8.45
N GLY A 197 10.85 -26.69 7.64
CA GLY A 197 10.45 -28.08 7.80
C GLY A 197 11.35 -29.02 6.99
N ARG A 198 11.11 -30.33 7.13
CA ARG A 198 11.81 -31.37 6.33
C ARG A 198 11.59 -31.22 4.83
N GLU A 199 10.48 -30.59 4.45
CA GLU A 199 10.06 -30.38 3.06
C GLU A 199 10.58 -29.05 2.48
N THR A 200 11.11 -28.15 3.29
CA THR A 200 11.67 -26.87 2.85
C THR A 200 12.96 -27.13 2.07
N ALA A 201 12.93 -26.91 0.76
CA ALA A 201 14.05 -27.20 -0.12
C ALA A 201 15.00 -26.00 -0.20
N GLY A 202 16.02 -25.99 0.67
CA GLY A 202 17.04 -24.93 0.68
C GLY A 202 16.64 -23.72 1.54
N LYS A 203 17.31 -22.59 1.33
CA LYS A 203 17.00 -21.34 2.04
C LYS A 203 15.83 -20.65 1.36
N GLU A 204 14.72 -20.52 2.07
CA GLU A 204 13.56 -19.74 1.66
C GLU A 204 13.56 -18.41 2.44
N GLU A 205 13.31 -17.31 1.75
CA GLU A 205 13.24 -15.99 2.39
C GLU A 205 12.06 -15.94 3.36
N GLY A 206 12.29 -15.43 4.56
CA GLY A 206 11.28 -15.37 5.62
C GLY A 206 11.04 -16.68 6.38
N VAL A 207 11.72 -17.78 6.02
CA VAL A 207 11.66 -19.07 6.73
C VAL A 207 12.95 -19.32 7.50
N TYR A 208 12.84 -19.64 8.79
CA TYR A 208 13.99 -19.68 9.70
C TYR A 208 14.39 -21.10 10.11
N THR A 209 15.70 -21.34 10.16
CA THR A 209 16.27 -22.57 10.72
C THR A 209 16.23 -22.54 12.24
N ILE A 210 16.33 -23.72 12.87
CA ILE A 210 16.44 -23.87 14.33
C ILE A 210 17.58 -23.00 14.89
N SER A 211 18.74 -23.01 14.23
CA SER A 211 19.90 -22.22 14.67
C SER A 211 19.67 -20.71 14.58
N GLU A 212 18.90 -20.23 13.60
CA GLU A 212 18.53 -18.82 13.51
C GLU A 212 17.57 -18.41 14.62
N LEU A 213 16.57 -19.24 14.94
CA LEU A 213 15.65 -19.00 16.05
C LEU A 213 16.37 -18.97 17.41
N GLN A 214 17.35 -19.85 17.62
CA GLN A 214 18.21 -19.83 18.80
C GLN A 214 19.07 -18.56 18.86
N ARG A 215 19.60 -18.11 17.73
CA ARG A 215 20.35 -16.85 17.66
C ARG A 215 19.46 -15.65 17.99
N PHE A 216 18.23 -15.60 17.47
CA PHE A 216 17.26 -14.56 17.83
C PHE A 216 16.96 -14.56 19.32
N CYS A 217 16.79 -15.73 19.94
CA CYS A 217 16.63 -15.86 21.38
C CYS A 217 17.79 -15.21 22.16
N THR A 218 19.04 -15.47 21.76
CA THR A 218 20.22 -14.81 22.37
C THR A 218 20.20 -13.30 22.17
N GLN A 219 19.94 -12.83 20.94
CA GLN A 219 19.85 -11.40 20.64
C GLN A 219 18.79 -10.69 21.48
N LEU A 220 17.64 -11.34 21.69
CA LEU A 220 16.55 -10.79 22.51
C LEU A 220 16.94 -10.69 23.98
N ASN A 221 17.61 -11.70 24.53
CA ASN A 221 18.10 -11.62 25.92
C ASN A 221 19.19 -10.55 26.09
N ASP A 222 20.11 -10.43 25.15
CA ASP A 222 21.16 -9.40 25.17
C ASP A 222 20.55 -7.99 25.07
N ALA A 223 19.59 -7.81 24.16
CA ALA A 223 18.85 -6.56 24.02
C ALA A 223 18.03 -6.25 25.28
N TYR A 224 17.39 -7.25 25.89
CA TYR A 224 16.65 -7.06 27.13
C TYR A 224 17.57 -6.66 28.28
N ALA A 225 18.76 -7.24 28.39
CA ALA A 225 19.74 -6.85 29.41
C ALA A 225 20.15 -5.37 29.28
N GLN A 226 20.34 -4.89 28.04
CA GLN A 226 20.63 -3.49 27.75
C GLN A 226 19.44 -2.58 28.08
N TYR A 227 18.24 -2.96 27.62
CA TYR A 227 17.01 -2.23 27.92
C TYR A 227 16.79 -2.11 29.43
N ARG A 228 16.90 -3.23 30.16
CA ARG A 228 16.69 -3.32 31.61
C ARG A 228 17.63 -2.40 32.38
N ALA A 229 18.87 -2.26 31.95
CA ALA A 229 19.84 -1.38 32.57
C ALA A 229 19.49 0.11 32.42
N GLN A 230 18.79 0.47 31.34
CA GLN A 230 18.47 1.86 31.01
C GLN A 230 17.05 2.28 31.46
N TYR A 231 16.07 1.40 31.29
CA TYR A 231 14.64 1.72 31.43
C TYR A 231 13.94 0.92 32.53
N GLY A 232 14.63 -0.06 33.14
CA GLY A 232 14.06 -0.95 34.15
C GLY A 232 13.41 -2.20 33.55
N PRO A 233 12.85 -3.06 34.42
CA PRO A 233 12.36 -4.38 34.03
C PRO A 233 11.08 -4.31 33.18
N ILE A 234 10.94 -5.27 32.27
CA ILE A 234 9.68 -5.58 31.59
C ILE A 234 9.15 -6.87 32.22
N TYR A 235 7.89 -6.88 32.61
CA TYR A 235 7.24 -8.06 33.18
C TYR A 235 6.43 -8.80 32.12
N ASN A 236 6.24 -10.10 32.30
CA ASN A 236 5.33 -10.88 31.47
C ASN A 236 3.89 -10.31 31.59
N ASP A 237 3.42 -10.01 32.79
CA ASP A 237 2.09 -9.42 32.97
C ASP A 237 2.16 -8.24 33.94
N ASP A 238 1.87 -7.06 33.42
CA ASP A 238 1.86 -5.80 34.16
C ASP A 238 0.72 -5.73 35.19
N ASN A 239 -0.25 -6.64 35.12
CA ASN A 239 -1.36 -6.77 36.07
C ASN A 239 -1.24 -7.98 37.01
N ALA A 240 -0.30 -8.91 36.78
CA ALA A 240 -0.13 -10.09 37.66
C ALA A 240 0.35 -9.69 39.06
N GLU A 241 -0.16 -10.40 40.08
CA GLU A 241 0.27 -10.24 41.49
C GLU A 241 1.75 -10.59 41.68
N VAL A 242 2.19 -11.69 41.05
CA VAL A 242 3.59 -12.12 41.05
C VAL A 242 4.26 -11.64 39.78
N LYS A 243 5.12 -10.63 39.92
CA LYS A 243 5.90 -10.07 38.82
C LYS A 243 7.03 -11.01 38.42
N THR A 244 6.96 -11.50 37.18
CA THR A 244 8.02 -12.28 36.54
C THR A 244 8.54 -11.49 35.35
N GLU A 245 9.83 -11.20 35.33
CA GLU A 245 10.47 -10.49 34.21
C GLU A 245 10.40 -11.32 32.92
N ILE A 246 10.44 -10.64 31.78
CA ILE A 246 10.59 -11.33 30.50
C ILE A 246 11.95 -12.02 30.43
N TYR A 247 11.96 -13.21 29.86
CA TYR A 247 13.16 -13.95 29.54
C TYR A 247 12.86 -14.87 28.36
N PHE A 248 13.77 -14.93 27.39
CA PHE A 248 13.62 -15.76 26.20
C PHE A 248 14.41 -17.05 26.40
N ALA A 249 13.70 -18.15 26.60
CA ALA A 249 14.24 -19.51 26.61
C ALA A 249 13.07 -20.50 26.66
N PRO A 250 13.25 -21.75 26.19
CA PRO A 250 12.33 -22.83 26.52
C PRO A 250 12.18 -23.02 28.03
N ASP A 251 11.00 -23.42 28.48
CA ASP A 251 10.81 -23.93 29.83
C ASP A 251 11.63 -25.22 30.00
N LYS A 252 12.25 -25.39 31.18
CA LYS A 252 13.05 -26.58 31.52
C LYS A 252 12.19 -27.76 31.92
#